data_AF-A0A6S7JNW4-F1
#
_entry.id   AF-A0A6S7JNW4-F1
#
_cell.length_a   1.000
_cell.length_b   1.000
_cell.length_c   1.000
_cell.angle_alpha   90.00
_cell.angle_beta   90.00
_cell.angle_gamma   90.00
#
_symmetry.space_group_name_H-M   'P 1'
#
loop_
_entity.id
_entity.type
_entity.pdbx_description
1 polymer ?
#
loop_
_entity_poly.entity_id
_entity_poly.type
_entity_poly.pdbx_seq_one_letter_code
_entity_poly.pdbx_strand_id
1 'polypeptide(L)'
;ELSNILKSSKTCGKKRRRIVDEIFSTEQSYQEHLHLVTSLFLSPLREMLLLPDHILNVIFSNIEAIQNVNRELLVHMETMGIGDAFLALAPFLKLYSTYANNFEKALNTVKEWEKKCPKFAAFKEQQENLEEAKGLKLNALLITPIQRVP
;
A
#
# COMPACT_ATOMS: atom_id res chain seq x y z
N GLU A 1 -4.64 33.47 34.08
CA GLU A 1 -4.73 31.99 34.02
C GLU A 1 -5.61 31.47 32.87
N LEU A 2 -6.83 31.97 32.69
CA LEU A 2 -7.72 31.60 31.57
C LEU A 2 -7.11 31.82 30.17
N SER A 3 -6.28 32.85 29.98
CA SER A 3 -5.57 33.12 28.73
C SER A 3 -4.49 32.08 28.39
N ASN A 4 -3.86 31.46 29.40
CA ASN A 4 -2.87 30.40 29.21
C ASN A 4 -3.55 29.04 28.95
N ILE A 5 -4.70 28.78 29.56
CA ILE A 5 -5.53 27.58 29.26
C ILE A 5 -6.06 27.64 27.83
N LEU A 6 -6.56 28.81 27.38
CA LEU A 6 -7.00 29.01 26.00
C LEU A 6 -5.85 28.96 24.99
N LYS A 7 -4.65 29.47 25.33
CA LYS A 7 -3.45 29.32 24.47
C LYS A 7 -2.99 27.86 24.40
N SER A 8 -2.97 27.13 25.52
CA SER A 8 -2.63 25.70 25.59
C SER A 8 -3.62 24.80 24.84
N SER A 9 -4.92 25.08 24.98
CA SER A 9 -5.99 24.39 24.23
C SER A 9 -5.91 24.67 22.71
N LYS A 10 -5.63 25.92 22.32
CA LYS A 10 -5.44 26.31 20.91
C LYS A 10 -4.17 25.70 20.29
N THR A 11 -3.08 25.54 21.04
CA THR A 11 -1.86 24.87 20.54
C THR A 11 -2.04 23.36 20.45
N CYS A 12 -2.75 22.74 21.40
CA CYS A 12 -3.11 21.33 21.35
C CYS A 12 -4.00 20.99 20.12
N GLY A 13 -5.02 21.81 19.85
CA GLY A 13 -5.88 21.63 18.68
C GLY A 13 -5.16 21.78 17.34
N LYS A 14 -4.19 22.70 17.25
CA LYS A 14 -3.34 22.86 16.05
C LYS A 14 -2.38 21.69 15.84
N LYS A 15 -1.79 21.16 16.93
CA LYS A 15 -0.94 19.96 16.88
C LYS A 15 -1.75 18.73 16.45
N ARG A 16 -2.92 18.52 17.05
CA ARG A 16 -3.83 17.42 16.69
C ARG A 16 -4.20 17.47 15.20
N ARG A 17 -4.59 18.64 14.69
CA ARG A 17 -4.94 18.81 13.27
C ARG A 17 -3.78 18.45 12.35
N ARG A 18 -2.57 18.94 12.63
CA ARG A 18 -1.38 18.60 11.83
C ARG A 18 -1.11 17.10 11.79
N ILE A 19 -1.23 16.41 12.93
CA ILE A 19 -1.02 14.95 12.99
C ILE A 19 -2.10 14.23 12.18
N VAL A 20 -3.36 14.66 12.29
CA VAL A 20 -4.48 14.10 11.51
C VAL A 20 -4.23 14.29 10.01
N ASP A 21 -3.84 15.49 9.59
CA ASP A 21 -3.55 15.80 8.18
C ASP A 21 -2.35 14.97 7.66
N GLU A 22 -1.31 14.78 8.47
CA GLU A 22 -0.16 13.95 8.15
C GLU A 22 -0.54 12.46 8.02
N ILE A 23 -1.31 11.92 8.96
CA ILE A 23 -1.81 10.53 8.87
C ILE A 23 -2.59 10.34 7.57
N PHE A 24 -3.52 11.24 7.28
CA PHE A 24 -4.34 11.17 6.09
C PHE A 24 -3.51 11.27 4.80
N SER A 25 -2.59 12.24 4.74
CA SER A 25 -1.70 12.41 3.58
C SER A 25 -0.81 11.19 3.34
N THR A 26 -0.23 10.61 4.40
CA THR A 26 0.59 9.40 4.26
C THR A 26 -0.24 8.18 3.86
N GLU A 27 -1.51 8.10 4.29
CA GLU A 27 -2.44 7.04 3.88
C GLU A 27 -2.81 7.15 2.40
N GLN A 28 -3.01 8.37 1.89
CA GLN A 28 -3.21 8.61 0.46
C GLN A 28 -1.99 8.17 -0.36
N SER A 29 -0.78 8.55 0.06
CA SER A 29 0.45 8.11 -0.61
C SER A 29 0.62 6.58 -0.57
N TYR A 30 0.26 5.93 0.54
CA TYR A 30 0.30 4.48 0.63
C TYR A 30 -0.73 3.82 -0.32
N GLN A 31 -1.95 4.36 -0.40
CA GLN A 31 -2.96 3.91 -1.35
C GLN A 31 -2.51 4.09 -2.81
N GLU A 32 -1.79 5.16 -3.12
CA GLU A 32 -1.16 5.36 -4.43
C GLU A 32 -0.13 4.26 -4.72
N HIS A 33 0.75 3.92 -3.77
CA HIS A 33 1.71 2.83 -3.96
C HIS A 33 1.04 1.48 -4.22
N LEU A 34 -0.01 1.15 -3.45
CA LEU A 34 -0.81 -0.07 -3.71
C LEU A 34 -1.44 -0.03 -5.09
N HIS A 35 -1.94 1.14 -5.51
CA HIS A 35 -2.47 1.33 -6.85
C HIS A 35 -1.44 1.07 -7.93
N LEU A 36 -0.24 1.64 -7.82
CA LEU A 36 0.87 1.39 -8.77
C LEU A 36 1.17 -0.11 -8.91
N VAL A 37 1.18 -0.87 -7.81
CA VAL A 37 1.38 -2.33 -7.89
C VAL A 37 0.27 -2.98 -8.72
N THR A 38 -0.98 -2.63 -8.44
CA THR A 38 -2.13 -3.25 -9.12
C THR A 38 -2.27 -2.84 -10.59
N SER A 39 -2.04 -1.57 -10.92
CA SER A 39 -2.29 -1.01 -12.26
C SER A 39 -1.12 -1.18 -13.21
N LEU A 40 0.13 -1.02 -12.74
CA LEU A 40 1.31 -1.13 -13.60
C LEU A 40 1.82 -2.58 -13.72
N PHE A 41 1.62 -3.41 -12.69
CA PHE A 41 2.18 -4.76 -12.67
C PHE A 41 1.11 -5.85 -12.73
N LEU A 42 0.24 -5.94 -11.72
CA LEU A 42 -0.68 -7.08 -11.60
C LEU A 42 -1.67 -7.18 -12.77
N SER A 43 -2.39 -6.10 -13.09
CA SER A 43 -3.41 -6.13 -14.14
C SER A 43 -2.80 -6.42 -15.52
N PRO A 44 -1.72 -5.74 -15.96
CA PRO A 44 -1.11 -6.03 -17.24
C PRO A 44 -0.49 -7.44 -17.31
N LEU A 45 0.08 -7.96 -16.21
CA LEU A 45 0.59 -9.33 -16.17
C LEU A 45 -0.52 -10.38 -16.37
N ARG A 46 -1.71 -10.15 -15.80
CA ARG A 46 -2.89 -11.00 -16.01
C ARG A 46 -3.38 -10.91 -17.46
N GLU A 47 -3.50 -9.70 -18.00
CA GLU A 47 -3.98 -9.49 -19.39
C GLU A 47 -3.06 -10.08 -20.44
N MET A 48 -1.75 -9.92 -20.27
CA MET A 48 -0.75 -10.45 -21.20
C MET A 48 -0.47 -11.95 -21.00
N LEU A 49 -1.01 -12.56 -19.94
CA LEU A 49 -0.78 -13.97 -19.56
C LEU A 49 0.72 -14.32 -19.50
N LEU A 50 1.56 -13.38 -19.03
CA LEU A 50 3.02 -13.56 -18.99
C LEU A 50 3.46 -14.56 -17.91
N LEU A 51 2.65 -14.70 -16.86
CA LEU A 51 2.86 -15.63 -15.76
C LEU A 51 1.58 -16.42 -15.49
N PRO A 52 1.68 -17.70 -15.07
CA PRO A 52 0.52 -18.45 -14.60
C PRO A 52 -0.13 -17.79 -13.37
N ASP A 53 -1.46 -17.91 -13.24
CA ASP A 53 -2.20 -17.30 -12.13
C ASP A 53 -1.69 -17.70 -10.74
N HIS A 54 -1.29 -18.97 -10.56
CA HIS A 54 -0.75 -19.43 -9.28
C HIS A 54 0.57 -18.72 -8.91
N ILE A 55 1.35 -18.27 -9.90
CA ILE A 55 2.57 -17.49 -9.68
C ILE A 55 2.22 -16.04 -9.33
N LEU A 56 1.26 -15.44 -10.03
CA LEU A 56 0.75 -14.10 -9.70
C LEU A 56 0.20 -14.07 -8.27
N ASN A 57 -0.56 -15.10 -7.88
CA ASN A 57 -1.10 -15.22 -6.52
C ASN A 57 0.00 -15.37 -5.46
N VAL A 58 1.16 -15.94 -5.79
CA VAL A 58 2.33 -15.98 -4.89
C VAL A 58 3.02 -14.62 -4.82
N ILE A 59 3.21 -13.93 -5.95
CA ILE A 59 3.91 -12.63 -5.99
C ILE A 59 3.09 -11.54 -5.29
N PHE A 60 1.80 -11.46 -5.59
CA PHE A 60 0.94 -10.36 -5.16
C PHE A 60 0.07 -10.71 -3.94
N SER A 61 -0.03 -11.99 -3.58
CA SER A 61 -0.77 -12.45 -2.40
C SER A 61 -2.18 -11.83 -2.33
N ASN A 62 -2.56 -11.30 -1.18
CA ASN A 62 -3.81 -10.59 -0.94
C ASN A 62 -3.69 -9.05 -1.06
N ILE A 63 -2.79 -8.52 -1.89
CA ILE A 63 -2.56 -7.07 -2.00
C ILE A 63 -3.79 -6.29 -2.46
N GLU A 64 -4.61 -6.85 -3.35
CA GLU A 64 -5.87 -6.22 -3.80
C GLU A 64 -6.86 -6.08 -2.64
N ALA A 65 -6.91 -7.06 -1.72
CA ALA A 65 -7.74 -6.96 -0.53
C ALA A 65 -7.23 -5.86 0.42
N ILE A 66 -5.91 -5.75 0.59
CA ILE A 66 -5.29 -4.67 1.36
C ILE A 66 -5.63 -3.31 0.73
N GLN A 67 -5.50 -3.16 -0.58
CA GLN A 67 -5.83 -1.92 -1.30
C GLN A 67 -7.30 -1.51 -1.13
N ASN A 68 -8.22 -2.47 -1.18
CA ASN A 68 -9.65 -2.17 -1.00
C ASN A 68 -9.94 -1.69 0.43
N VAL A 69 -9.38 -2.36 1.43
CA VAL A 69 -9.54 -1.99 2.83
C VAL A 69 -8.95 -0.59 3.13
N ASN A 70 -7.79 -0.24 2.55
CA ASN A 70 -7.22 1.11 2.71
C ASN A 70 -8.01 2.18 1.95
N ARG A 71 -8.62 1.83 0.81
CA ARG A 71 -9.55 2.73 0.12
C ARG A 71 -10.75 3.08 1.01
N GLU A 72 -11.35 2.08 1.65
CA GLU A 72 -12.45 2.29 2.60
C GLU A 72 -12.01 3.09 3.82
N LEU A 73 -10.81 2.81 4.36
CA LEU A 73 -10.23 3.58 5.44
C LEU A 73 -10.14 5.08 5.11
N LEU A 74 -9.65 5.45 3.93
CA LEU A 74 -9.56 6.84 3.49
C LEU A 74 -10.94 7.52 3.46
N VAL A 75 -11.95 6.85 2.91
CA VAL A 75 -13.33 7.36 2.90
C VAL A 75 -13.86 7.55 4.32
N HIS A 76 -13.59 6.61 5.24
CA HIS A 76 -13.98 6.74 6.64
C HIS A 76 -13.24 7.89 7.36
N MET A 77 -11.95 8.11 7.07
CA MET A 77 -11.21 9.23 7.65
C MET A 77 -11.84 10.58 7.30
N GLU A 78 -12.37 10.74 6.08
CA GLU A 78 -13.07 11.95 5.63
C GLU A 78 -14.48 12.10 6.21
N THR A 79 -15.22 10.99 6.36
CA THR A 79 -16.66 11.01 6.66
C THR A 79 -17.01 10.90 8.14
N MET A 80 -16.32 10.03 8.89
CA MET A 80 -16.58 9.76 10.31
C MET A 80 -15.42 10.17 11.23
N GLY A 81 -14.25 10.44 10.65
CA GLY A 81 -13.05 10.87 11.37
C GLY A 81 -12.10 9.71 11.68
N ILE A 82 -10.84 10.05 11.95
CA ILE A 82 -9.72 9.10 12.04
C ILE A 82 -9.96 7.96 13.05
N GLY A 83 -10.44 8.27 14.26
CA GLY A 83 -10.58 7.25 15.31
C GLY A 83 -11.53 6.12 14.91
N ASP A 84 -12.73 6.48 14.46
CA ASP A 84 -13.74 5.50 14.04
C ASP A 84 -13.33 4.79 12.74
N ALA A 85 -12.63 5.48 11.84
CA ALA A 85 -12.06 4.89 10.63
C ALA A 85 -11.08 3.74 10.95
N PHE A 86 -10.18 3.94 11.92
CA PHE A 86 -9.26 2.88 12.35
C PHE A 86 -9.96 1.76 13.13
N LEU A 87 -11.01 2.06 13.89
CA LEU A 87 -11.83 1.02 14.52
C LEU A 87 -12.55 0.15 13.47
N ALA A 88 -13.02 0.75 12.38
CA ALA A 88 -13.58 0.03 11.25
C ALA A 88 -12.53 -0.83 10.50
N LEU A 89 -11.27 -0.37 10.47
CA LEU A 89 -10.13 -1.12 9.90
C LEU A 89 -9.69 -2.30 10.77
N ALA A 90 -9.78 -2.19 12.10
CA ALA A 90 -9.20 -3.13 13.05
C ALA A 90 -9.50 -4.62 12.78
N PRO A 91 -10.74 -5.03 12.41
CA PRO A 91 -11.05 -6.42 12.07
C PRO A 91 -10.26 -6.98 10.88
N PHE A 92 -9.79 -6.10 9.98
CA PHE A 92 -9.10 -6.47 8.74
C PHE A 92 -7.57 -6.50 8.87
N LEU A 93 -7.01 -6.15 10.04
CA LEU A 93 -5.55 -6.13 10.26
C LEU A 93 -4.89 -7.50 10.00
N LYS A 94 -5.65 -8.60 10.13
CA LYS A 94 -5.16 -9.94 9.82
C LYS A 94 -4.70 -10.11 8.36
N LEU A 95 -5.25 -9.32 7.44
CA LEU A 95 -4.84 -9.32 6.02
C LEU A 95 -3.35 -8.99 5.88
N TYR A 96 -2.84 -8.05 6.69
CA TYR A 96 -1.44 -7.67 6.66
C TYR A 96 -0.52 -8.78 7.16
N SER A 97 -0.95 -9.54 8.18
CA SER A 97 -0.20 -10.72 8.63
C SER A 97 -0.09 -11.78 7.53
N THR A 98 -1.19 -12.03 6.80
CA THR A 98 -1.18 -12.96 5.67
C THR A 98 -0.20 -12.53 4.59
N TYR A 99 -0.19 -11.25 4.25
CA TYR A 99 0.73 -10.69 3.27
C TYR A 99 2.18 -10.78 3.74
N ALA A 100 2.46 -10.36 4.97
CA ALA A 100 3.80 -10.37 5.57
C ALA A 100 4.40 -11.78 5.59
N ASN A 101 3.61 -12.79 5.97
CA ASN A 101 4.04 -14.18 5.98
C ASN A 101 4.40 -14.73 4.59
N ASN A 102 3.83 -14.17 3.51
CA ASN A 102 4.11 -14.60 2.14
C ASN A 102 5.21 -13.78 1.45
N PHE A 103 5.60 -12.62 2.00
CA PHE A 103 6.45 -11.67 1.31
C PHE A 103 7.82 -12.21 0.89
N GLU A 104 8.49 -12.98 1.75
CA GLU A 104 9.77 -13.59 1.39
C GLU A 104 9.63 -14.53 0.18
N LYS A 105 8.56 -15.33 0.17
CA LYS A 105 8.22 -16.22 -0.95
C LYS A 105 7.92 -15.43 -2.22
N ALA A 106 7.21 -14.31 -2.11
CA ALA A 106 6.93 -13.41 -3.23
C ALA A 106 8.23 -12.89 -3.87
N LEU A 107 9.16 -12.35 -3.07
CA LEU A 107 10.44 -11.83 -3.58
C LEU A 107 11.29 -12.91 -4.25
N ASN A 108 11.34 -14.11 -3.67
CA ASN A 108 12.07 -15.23 -4.27
C ASN A 108 11.44 -15.67 -5.59
N THR A 109 10.12 -15.66 -5.66
CA THR A 109 9.37 -16.01 -6.88
C THR A 109 9.59 -14.97 -7.98
N VAL A 110 9.60 -13.67 -7.67
CA VAL A 110 9.96 -12.62 -8.64
C VAL A 110 11.36 -12.88 -9.22
N LYS A 111 12.36 -13.08 -8.35
CA LYS A 111 13.76 -13.34 -8.76
C LYS A 111 13.91 -14.61 -9.61
N GLU A 112 13.16 -15.67 -9.27
CA GLU A 112 13.17 -16.91 -10.04
C GLU A 112 12.58 -16.68 -11.44
N TRP A 113 11.42 -16.02 -11.53
CA TRP A 113 10.73 -15.81 -12.79
C TRP A 113 11.39 -14.77 -13.68
N GLU A 114 12.11 -13.79 -13.13
CA GLU A 114 13.00 -12.91 -13.89
C GLU A 114 14.07 -13.73 -14.65
N LYS A 115 14.63 -14.77 -14.03
CA LYS A 115 15.63 -15.65 -14.68
C LYS A 115 14.98 -16.63 -15.66
N LYS A 116 13.80 -17.16 -15.32
CA LYS A 116 13.11 -18.20 -16.08
C LYS A 116 12.39 -17.66 -17.32
N CYS A 117 11.88 -16.44 -17.26
CA CYS A 117 11.06 -15.83 -18.31
C CYS A 117 11.63 -14.47 -18.72
N PRO A 118 12.44 -14.40 -19.80
CA PRO A 118 13.00 -13.15 -20.29
C PRO A 118 11.94 -12.09 -20.66
N LYS A 119 10.75 -12.54 -21.11
CA LYS A 119 9.62 -11.65 -21.38
C LYS A 119 9.11 -10.97 -20.12
N PHE A 120 9.03 -11.70 -19.00
CA PHE A 120 8.65 -11.13 -17.71
C PHE A 120 9.72 -10.16 -17.19
N ALA A 121 11.00 -10.50 -17.32
CA ALA A 121 12.09 -9.60 -16.95
C ALA A 121 12.04 -8.27 -17.72
N ALA A 122 11.91 -8.35 -19.05
CA ALA A 122 11.77 -7.16 -19.91
C ALA A 122 10.50 -6.36 -19.59
N PHE A 123 9.37 -7.04 -19.37
CA PHE A 123 8.13 -6.38 -18.95
C PHE A 123 8.33 -5.62 -17.64
N LYS A 124 8.90 -6.26 -16.62
CA LYS A 124 9.12 -5.65 -15.31
C LYS A 124 10.03 -4.43 -15.44
N GLU A 125 11.15 -4.54 -16.16
CA GLU A 125 12.05 -3.41 -16.42
C GLU A 125 11.34 -2.27 -17.16
N GLN A 126 10.51 -2.58 -18.15
CA GLN A 126 9.71 -1.58 -18.86
C GLN A 126 8.76 -0.85 -17.91
N GLN A 127 8.00 -1.57 -17.08
CA GLN A 127 7.06 -0.97 -16.13
C GLN A 127 7.78 -0.12 -15.07
N GLU A 128 8.94 -0.57 -14.58
CA GLU A 128 9.76 0.17 -13.61
C GLU A 128 10.33 1.48 -14.19
N ASN A 129 10.44 1.61 -15.51
CA ASN A 129 10.94 2.80 -16.21
C ASN A 129 9.83 3.76 -16.68
N LEU A 130 8.55 3.42 -16.48
CA LEU A 130 7.45 4.34 -16.77
C LEU A 130 7.49 5.57 -15.85
N GLU A 131 7.06 6.73 -16.36
CA GLU A 131 7.00 7.95 -15.55
C GLU A 131 6.03 7.78 -14.36
N GLU A 132 4.95 7.04 -14.58
CA GLU A 132 3.93 6.70 -13.58
C GLU A 132 4.50 5.89 -12.41
N ALA A 133 5.55 5.10 -12.64
CA ALA A 133 6.23 4.36 -11.58
C ALA A 133 6.99 5.29 -10.63
N LYS A 134 7.20 6.56 -10.97
CA LYS A 134 7.91 7.58 -10.17
C LYS A 134 9.30 7.10 -9.71
N GLY A 135 9.96 6.27 -10.52
CA GLY A 135 11.26 5.65 -10.20
C GLY A 135 11.21 4.54 -9.14
N LEU A 136 10.01 4.10 -8.72
CA LEU A 136 9.83 3.01 -7.78
C LEU A 136 9.91 1.66 -8.48
N LYS A 137 10.71 0.76 -7.91
CA LYS A 137 10.85 -0.63 -8.38
C LYS A 137 9.75 -1.51 -7.80
N LEU A 138 9.41 -2.61 -8.48
CA LEU A 138 8.39 -3.57 -8.02
C LEU A 138 8.70 -4.06 -6.60
N ASN A 139 9.95 -4.44 -6.32
CA ASN A 139 10.36 -4.92 -5.00
C ASN A 139 10.20 -3.85 -3.90
N ALA A 140 10.41 -2.58 -4.25
CA ALA A 140 10.24 -1.46 -3.32
C ALA A 140 8.76 -1.17 -3.05
N LEU A 141 7.88 -1.40 -4.04
CA LEU A 141 6.44 -1.29 -3.84
C LEU A 141 5.89 -2.48 -3.03
N LEU A 142 6.37 -3.70 -3.28
CA LEU A 142 5.89 -4.91 -2.59
C LEU A 142 6.20 -4.93 -1.09
N ILE A 143 7.22 -4.21 -0.62
CA ILE A 143 7.53 -4.11 0.83
C ILE A 143 6.63 -3.11 1.56
N THR A 144 5.99 -2.17 0.85
CA THR A 144 5.22 -1.09 1.48
C THR A 144 4.11 -1.57 2.44
N PRO A 145 3.38 -2.67 2.20
CA PRO A 145 2.36 -3.12 3.15
C PRO A 145 2.92 -3.61 4.48
N ILE A 146 4.15 -4.15 4.48
CA ILE A 146 4.83 -4.59 5.70
C ILE A 146 5.34 -3.38 6.49
N GLN A 147 5.82 -2.34 5.80
CA GLN A 147 6.32 -1.13 6.43
C GLN A 147 5.20 -0.22 6.97
N ARG A 148 3.94 -0.43 6.54
CA ARG A 148 2.81 0.41 6.93
C ARG A 148 2.27 0.09 8.33
N VAL A 149 2.23 -1.19 8.69
CA VAL A 149 1.69 -1.63 9.99
C VAL A 149 2.85 -1.80 10.98
N PRO A 150 2.91 -1.00 12.07
CA PRO A 150 3.94 -1.11 13.10
C PRO A 150 3.79 -2.37 13.97
#